data_AF-L2G0M4-F1
#
_entry.id   AF-L2G0M4-F1
#
_cell.length_a   1.000
_cell.length_b   1.000
_cell.length_c   1.000
_cell.angle_alpha   90.00
_cell.angle_beta   90.00
_cell.angle_gamma   90.00
#
_symmetry.space_group_name_H-M   'P 1'
#
loop_
_entity.id
_entity.type
_entity.pdbx_description
1 polymer ?
#
loop_
_entity_poly.entity_id
_entity_poly.type
_entity_poly.pdbx_seq_one_letter_code
_entity_poly.pdbx_strand_id
1 'polypeptide(L)'
;MAYNEDAKPRHQQLQDLLTSWKDLRDTPRDGADGEQRWLALFRQQHALVEMYEAYRHSLNEYEAVRQNFVHEVVNALSQMPRFTRLEVSDYLWRSQSISTVCGDLEMALVRDENFMRGDRYVGLFTKPMQWDRLARFSPTGSDSSFETSPPVDVLGQILSLLGKRGVQLTKVDINITPPPSFEALRPTNVEARQETVKLFQNVWFLRFKIGPPADWRNHDPELLARDDVNRIWEPRSEEELKHLDGFLDALLDTKSLNQLTLDFTSLMHETYLNFSVGDWYLPSIMKPRQWARPLLLLFHAVCIDSTRLNSFIGDGPMHFREFKNICMARGTWTEALDVMREKYDLSAYDAPKTSFTATHSLFDLRGAEVGLMDDDEQHAAFETTISGRPSTLRAYRYIKHETEDNPFRPFEQHVV
;
A
#
# COMPACT_ATOMS: atom_id res chain seq x y z
N MET A 1 -44.32 20.20 9.32
CA MET A 1 -42.92 20.64 9.18
C MET A 1 -42.93 21.86 8.28
N ALA A 2 -42.58 23.04 8.82
CA ALA A 2 -42.62 24.29 8.07
C ALA A 2 -41.43 24.35 7.09
N TYR A 3 -41.72 24.57 5.81
CA TYR A 3 -40.72 24.90 4.80
C TYR A 3 -39.99 26.18 5.23
N ASN A 4 -38.69 26.10 5.50
CA ASN A 4 -37.89 27.23 5.96
C ASN A 4 -37.51 28.10 4.75
N GLU A 5 -38.05 29.33 4.67
CA GLU A 5 -37.92 30.21 3.49
C GLU A 5 -36.46 30.58 3.16
N ASP A 6 -35.54 30.54 4.13
CA ASP A 6 -34.11 30.83 3.95
C ASP A 6 -33.30 29.73 3.24
N ALA A 7 -33.84 28.50 3.13
CA ALA A 7 -33.14 27.39 2.50
C ALA A 7 -33.22 27.44 0.96
N LYS A 8 -34.30 28.00 0.40
CA LYS A 8 -34.52 28.06 -1.06
C LYS A 8 -33.53 28.99 -1.79
N PRO A 9 -33.25 30.22 -1.31
CA PRO A 9 -32.27 31.10 -1.96
C PRO A 9 -30.86 30.52 -1.98
N ARG A 10 -30.43 29.88 -0.89
CA ARG A 10 -29.11 29.24 -0.80
C ARG A 10 -28.98 28.02 -1.72
N HIS A 11 -30.06 27.24 -1.87
CA HIS A 11 -30.10 26.11 -2.79
C HIS A 11 -29.96 26.56 -4.24
N GLN A 12 -30.66 27.64 -4.62
CA GLN A 12 -30.53 28.24 -5.94
C GLN A 12 -29.11 28.76 -6.18
N GLN A 13 -28.52 29.47 -5.21
CA GLN A 13 -27.13 29.96 -5.30
C GLN A 13 -26.12 28.82 -5.55
N LEU A 14 -26.30 27.66 -4.90
CA LEU A 14 -25.41 26.51 -5.10
C LEU A 14 -25.62 25.85 -6.47
N GLN A 15 -26.86 25.74 -6.94
CA GLN A 15 -27.16 25.26 -8.28
C GLN A 15 -26.58 26.19 -9.35
N ASP A 16 -26.68 27.50 -9.16
CA ASP A 16 -26.12 28.51 -10.07
C ASP A 16 -24.59 28.45 -10.08
N LEU A 17 -23.97 28.25 -8.91
CA LEU A 17 -22.53 28.06 -8.77
C LEU A 17 -22.04 26.78 -9.46
N LEU A 18 -22.75 25.66 -9.28
CA LEU A 18 -22.43 24.39 -9.94
C LEU A 18 -22.61 24.47 -11.45
N THR A 19 -23.63 25.17 -11.92
CA THR A 19 -23.87 25.42 -13.34
C THR A 19 -22.76 26.28 -13.91
N SER A 20 -22.44 27.39 -13.25
CA SER A 20 -21.33 28.28 -13.63
C SER A 20 -19.98 27.56 -13.66
N TRP A 21 -19.74 26.64 -12.71
CA TRP A 21 -18.57 25.78 -12.71
C TRP A 21 -18.57 24.78 -13.86
N LYS A 22 -19.70 24.10 -14.13
CA LYS A 22 -19.83 23.14 -15.25
C LYS A 22 -19.59 23.84 -16.59
N ASP A 23 -20.19 25.01 -16.80
CA ASP A 23 -20.02 25.82 -18.00
C ASP A 23 -18.57 26.29 -18.18
N LEU A 24 -17.93 26.74 -17.09
CA LEU A 24 -16.53 27.16 -17.11
C LEU A 24 -15.58 25.97 -17.36
N ARG A 25 -15.86 24.80 -16.78
CA ARG A 25 -15.07 23.58 -16.98
C ARG A 25 -15.13 23.10 -18.43
N ASP A 26 -16.32 23.16 -19.03
CA ASP A 26 -16.56 22.65 -20.39
C ASP A 26 -16.19 23.70 -21.47
N THR A 27 -15.71 24.88 -21.06
CA THR A 27 -15.19 25.91 -21.97
C THR A 27 -13.82 25.47 -22.53
N PRO A 28 -13.67 25.36 -23.87
CA PRO A 28 -12.41 24.98 -24.51
C PRO A 28 -11.26 25.92 -24.15
N ARG A 29 -10.07 25.35 -23.92
CA ARG A 29 -8.85 26.07 -23.52
C ARG A 29 -7.74 26.05 -24.56
N ASP A 30 -8.02 25.58 -25.77
CA ASP A 30 -6.99 25.32 -26.76
C ASP A 30 -6.32 26.62 -27.24
N GLY A 31 -4.99 26.70 -27.06
CA GLY A 31 -4.17 27.84 -27.43
C GLY A 31 -4.22 29.02 -26.45
N ALA A 32 -3.27 29.96 -26.60
CA ALA A 32 -3.12 31.11 -25.69
C ALA A 32 -4.39 32.00 -25.61
N ASP A 33 -5.13 32.13 -26.71
CA ASP A 33 -6.38 32.89 -26.75
C ASP A 33 -7.52 32.18 -26.01
N GLY A 34 -7.50 30.83 -26.01
CA GLY A 34 -8.44 29.99 -25.24
C GLY A 34 -8.23 30.13 -23.74
N GLU A 35 -6.97 30.11 -23.28
CA GLU A 35 -6.64 30.33 -21.87
C GLU A 35 -7.02 31.74 -21.38
N GLN A 36 -6.73 32.78 -22.16
CA GLN A 36 -7.10 34.15 -21.80
C GLN A 36 -8.62 34.35 -21.72
N ARG A 37 -9.37 33.75 -22.66
CA ARG A 37 -10.84 33.74 -22.63
C ARG A 37 -11.37 33.01 -21.41
N TRP A 38 -10.79 31.86 -21.08
CA TRP A 38 -11.16 31.10 -19.90
C TRP A 38 -10.92 31.91 -18.61
N LEU A 39 -9.75 32.56 -18.49
CA LEU A 39 -9.43 33.42 -17.34
C LEU A 39 -10.36 34.62 -17.23
N ALA A 40 -10.76 35.23 -18.35
CA ALA A 40 -11.73 36.32 -18.36
C ALA A 40 -13.11 35.87 -17.87
N LEU A 41 -13.57 34.70 -18.30
CA LEU A 41 -14.84 34.09 -17.84
C LEU A 41 -14.77 33.70 -16.36
N PHE A 42 -13.66 33.11 -15.91
CA PHE A 42 -13.45 32.77 -14.51
C PHE A 42 -13.49 34.01 -13.61
N ARG A 43 -12.82 35.10 -14.01
CA ARG A 43 -12.80 36.36 -13.25
C ARG A 43 -14.17 37.04 -13.13
N GLN A 44 -15.11 36.75 -14.03
CA GLN A 44 -16.48 37.24 -13.95
C GLN A 44 -17.33 36.47 -12.91
N GLN A 45 -16.87 35.30 -12.47
CA GLN A 45 -17.55 34.46 -11.49
C GLN A 45 -17.08 34.77 -10.07
N HIS A 46 -17.53 35.90 -9.50
CA HIS A 46 -17.08 36.42 -8.21
C HIS A 46 -17.01 35.37 -7.08
N ALA A 47 -18.05 34.53 -6.94
CA ALA A 47 -18.07 33.49 -5.91
C ALA A 47 -17.04 32.38 -6.14
N LEU A 48 -16.78 31.99 -7.39
CA LEU A 48 -15.75 31.01 -7.72
C LEU A 48 -14.33 31.58 -7.52
N VAL A 49 -14.14 32.87 -7.80
CA VAL A 49 -12.88 33.58 -7.53
C VAL A 49 -12.58 33.63 -6.04
N GLU A 50 -13.54 34.05 -5.22
CA GLU A 50 -13.39 34.10 -3.76
C GLU A 50 -13.04 32.72 -3.17
N MET A 51 -13.71 31.67 -3.64
CA MET A 51 -13.40 30.30 -3.22
C MET A 51 -12.01 29.82 -3.67
N TYR A 52 -11.58 30.19 -4.88
CA TYR A 52 -10.23 29.88 -5.37
C TYR A 52 -9.14 30.65 -4.60
N GLU A 53 -9.40 31.90 -4.21
CA GLU A 53 -8.48 32.68 -3.38
C GLU A 53 -8.33 32.07 -1.98
N ALA A 54 -9.43 31.66 -1.37
CA ALA A 54 -9.42 30.96 -0.08
C ALA A 54 -8.75 29.57 -0.18
N TYR A 55 -8.92 28.86 -1.29
CA TYR A 55 -8.15 27.67 -1.63
C TYR A 55 -6.64 27.97 -1.73
N ARG A 56 -6.24 28.99 -2.50
CA ARG A 56 -4.83 29.39 -2.64
C ARG A 56 -4.20 29.74 -1.30
N HIS A 57 -4.93 30.44 -0.44
CA HIS A 57 -4.45 30.75 0.90
C HIS A 57 -4.22 29.47 1.71
N SER A 58 -5.19 28.56 1.73
CA SER A 58 -5.09 27.27 2.43
C SER A 58 -3.97 26.37 1.84
N LEU A 59 -3.76 26.43 0.52
CA LEU A 59 -2.67 25.73 -0.16
C LEU A 59 -1.31 26.29 0.27
N ASN A 60 -1.16 27.62 0.32
CA ASN A 60 0.09 28.25 0.79
C ASN A 60 0.38 27.89 2.26
N GLU A 61 -0.64 27.86 3.12
CA GLU A 61 -0.50 27.39 4.51
C GLU A 61 -0.07 25.92 4.56
N TYR A 62 -0.71 25.07 3.74
CA TYR A 62 -0.34 23.66 3.61
C TYR A 62 1.10 23.47 3.11
N GLU A 63 1.53 24.23 2.10
CA GLU A 63 2.91 24.19 1.58
C GLU A 63 3.93 24.66 2.62
N ALA A 64 3.62 25.70 3.39
CA ALA A 64 4.47 26.18 4.47
C ALA A 64 4.64 25.13 5.58
N VAL A 65 3.57 24.41 5.94
CA VAL A 65 3.64 23.27 6.87
C VAL A 65 4.41 22.11 6.25
N ARG A 66 4.16 21.77 4.98
CA ARG A 66 4.83 20.69 4.25
C ARG A 66 6.35 20.86 4.23
N GLN A 67 6.85 22.08 4.07
CA GLN A 67 8.29 22.37 4.05
C GLN A 67 9.00 22.03 5.37
N ASN A 68 8.32 22.16 6.52
CA ASN A 68 8.91 21.88 7.84
C ASN A 68 8.39 20.58 8.47
N PHE A 69 7.41 19.93 7.85
CA PHE A 69 6.68 18.77 8.40
C PHE A 69 7.61 17.69 8.94
N VAL A 70 8.60 17.26 8.14
CA VAL A 70 9.55 16.21 8.53
C VAL A 70 10.29 16.59 9.82
N HIS A 71 10.82 17.81 9.88
CA HIS A 71 11.58 18.27 11.04
C HIS A 71 10.70 18.45 12.27
N GLU A 72 9.49 18.98 12.13
CA GLU A 72 8.56 19.14 13.25
C GLU A 72 8.10 17.81 13.81
N VAL A 73 7.73 16.85 12.95
CA VAL A 73 7.33 15.51 13.36
C VAL A 73 8.47 14.80 14.06
N VAL A 74 9.69 14.82 13.50
CA VAL A 74 10.86 14.19 14.13
C VAL A 74 11.18 14.85 15.48
N ASN A 75 11.14 16.18 15.56
CA ASN A 75 11.37 16.90 16.81
C ASN A 75 10.35 16.50 17.88
N ALA A 76 9.07 16.47 17.53
CA ALA A 76 8.00 16.07 18.44
C ALA A 76 8.16 14.61 18.90
N LEU A 77 8.37 13.67 17.97
CA LEU A 77 8.52 12.25 18.28
C LEU A 77 9.79 11.95 19.10
N SER A 78 10.91 12.60 18.79
CA SER A 78 12.16 12.38 19.52
C SER A 78 12.15 12.90 20.96
N GLN A 79 11.24 13.84 21.29
CA GLN A 79 11.06 14.33 22.65
C GLN A 79 10.15 13.43 23.50
N MET A 80 9.49 12.43 22.90
CA MET A 80 8.60 11.52 23.61
C MET A 80 9.41 10.44 24.35
N PRO A 81 9.40 10.41 25.70
CA PRO A 81 10.28 9.53 26.48
C PRO A 81 9.95 8.02 26.37
N ARG A 82 8.81 7.67 25.78
CA ARG A 82 8.35 6.28 25.60
C ARG A 82 7.98 5.96 24.15
N PHE A 83 8.47 6.76 23.19
CA PHE A 83 8.21 6.51 21.78
C PHE A 83 9.05 5.34 21.28
N THR A 84 8.44 4.15 21.27
CA THR A 84 9.06 2.90 20.83
C THR A 84 8.23 2.17 19.78
N ARG A 85 7.08 2.74 19.39
CA ARG A 85 6.18 2.20 18.36
C ARG A 85 5.92 3.27 17.32
N LEU A 86 6.17 2.93 16.06
CA LEU A 86 5.82 3.76 14.92
C LEU A 86 4.76 3.04 14.07
N GLU A 87 3.70 3.76 13.75
CA GLU A 87 2.67 3.32 12.82
C GLU A 87 2.51 4.38 11.74
N VAL A 88 2.67 3.98 10.48
CA VAL A 88 2.54 4.85 9.31
C VAL A 88 1.46 4.26 8.43
N SER A 89 0.38 5.01 8.22
CA SER A 89 -0.65 4.62 7.28
C SER A 89 -1.25 5.79 6.54
N ASP A 90 -1.52 5.57 5.26
CA ASP A 90 -2.24 6.50 4.39
C ASP A 90 -3.73 6.12 4.22
N TYR A 91 -4.15 5.05 4.91
CA TYR A 91 -5.47 4.44 4.80
C TYR A 91 -6.59 5.34 5.33
N LEU A 92 -6.34 6.11 6.40
CA LEU A 92 -7.32 7.04 6.97
C LEU A 92 -7.75 8.13 5.98
N TRP A 93 -6.92 8.42 4.98
CA TRP A 93 -7.19 9.45 3.99
C TRP A 93 -8.14 8.98 2.86
N ARG A 94 -8.34 7.65 2.69
CA ARG A 94 -9.19 7.07 1.63
C ARG A 94 -10.46 6.36 2.13
N SER A 95 -10.65 6.23 3.45
CA SER A 95 -11.75 5.45 4.07
C SER A 95 -13.12 6.15 4.15
N GLN A 96 -13.33 7.24 3.41
CA GLN A 96 -14.66 7.80 3.23
C GLN A 96 -14.85 7.90 1.74
N SER A 97 -15.94 7.30 1.25
CA SER A 97 -16.42 7.30 -0.14
C SER A 97 -15.73 8.38 -0.97
N ILE A 98 -15.02 7.98 -2.03
CA ILE A 98 -14.41 8.91 -2.99
C ILE A 98 -15.54 9.65 -3.70
N SER A 99 -16.12 10.62 -3.02
CA SER A 99 -16.98 11.63 -3.59
C SER A 99 -16.06 12.70 -4.14
N THR A 100 -16.18 12.96 -5.43
CA THR A 100 -15.68 14.21 -6.00
C THR A 100 -16.43 15.35 -5.32
N VAL A 101 -15.88 16.56 -5.31
CA VAL A 101 -16.61 17.73 -4.79
C VAL A 101 -17.96 17.88 -5.50
N CYS A 102 -18.03 17.56 -6.79
CA CYS A 102 -19.30 17.46 -7.51
C CYS A 102 -20.23 16.40 -6.91
N GLY A 103 -19.73 15.18 -6.63
CA GLY A 103 -20.52 14.12 -5.99
C GLY A 103 -20.94 14.45 -4.56
N ASP A 104 -20.09 15.10 -3.76
CA ASP A 104 -20.39 15.58 -2.41
C ASP A 104 -21.42 16.71 -2.43
N LEU A 105 -21.30 17.65 -3.37
CA LEU A 105 -22.25 18.75 -3.56
C LEU A 105 -23.58 18.23 -4.10
N GLU A 106 -23.57 17.31 -5.05
CA GLU A 106 -24.78 16.67 -5.59
C GLU A 106 -25.47 15.82 -4.51
N MET A 107 -24.71 15.08 -3.69
CA MET A 107 -25.25 14.34 -2.55
C MET A 107 -25.76 15.25 -1.43
N ALA A 108 -25.05 16.34 -1.13
CA ALA A 108 -25.48 17.34 -0.15
C ALA A 108 -26.77 18.05 -0.60
N LEU A 109 -26.88 18.38 -1.90
CA LEU A 109 -28.08 18.93 -2.52
C LEU A 109 -29.27 17.97 -2.45
N VAL A 110 -29.03 16.67 -2.56
CA VAL A 110 -30.08 15.63 -2.55
C VAL A 110 -30.48 15.19 -1.15
N ARG A 111 -29.56 15.18 -0.17
CA ARG A 111 -29.77 14.49 1.11
C ARG A 111 -29.87 15.36 2.37
N ASP A 112 -29.39 16.61 2.38
CA ASP A 112 -29.26 17.34 3.64
C ASP A 112 -29.65 18.83 3.54
N GLU A 113 -30.90 19.14 3.91
CA GLU A 113 -31.39 20.52 4.06
C GLU A 113 -30.64 21.30 5.17
N ASN A 114 -29.95 20.62 6.10
CA ASN A 114 -29.16 21.24 7.17
C ASN A 114 -27.70 21.50 6.75
N PHE A 115 -27.22 20.88 5.67
CA PHE A 115 -25.93 21.20 5.06
C PHE A 115 -25.86 22.69 4.68
N MET A 116 -27.01 23.26 4.30
CA MET A 116 -27.22 24.65 3.87
C MET A 116 -27.24 25.68 5.01
N ARG A 117 -27.12 25.25 6.28
CA ARG A 117 -27.31 26.12 7.46
C ARG A 117 -26.01 26.68 8.08
N GLY A 118 -24.82 26.45 7.52
CA GLY A 118 -23.57 27.06 8.03
C GLY A 118 -22.41 27.13 7.04
N ASP A 119 -21.23 27.59 7.49
CA ASP A 119 -19.97 27.78 6.71
C ASP A 119 -19.37 26.49 6.11
N ARG A 120 -20.11 25.38 6.16
CA ARG A 120 -19.68 24.05 5.72
C ARG A 120 -19.50 23.92 4.21
N TYR A 121 -20.17 24.77 3.42
CA TYR A 121 -20.02 24.79 1.96
C TYR A 121 -18.70 25.43 1.52
N VAL A 122 -18.27 26.52 2.18
CA VAL A 122 -16.95 27.12 1.97
C VAL A 122 -15.87 26.09 2.28
N GLY A 123 -16.03 25.35 3.38
CA GLY A 123 -15.13 24.26 3.77
C GLY A 123 -15.05 23.07 2.81
N LEU A 124 -15.93 22.94 1.81
CA LEU A 124 -15.74 22.01 0.69
C LEU A 124 -14.75 22.63 -0.31
N PHE A 125 -15.08 23.81 -0.84
CA PHE A 125 -14.25 24.48 -1.83
C PHE A 125 -12.89 24.95 -1.28
N THR A 126 -12.70 25.21 0.01
CA THR A 126 -11.41 25.69 0.52
C THR A 126 -10.45 24.58 0.89
N LYS A 127 -10.88 23.31 0.85
CA LYS A 127 -9.97 22.19 1.13
C LYS A 127 -8.93 22.09 0.01
N PRO A 128 -7.62 22.07 0.33
CA PRO A 128 -6.51 22.03 -0.64
C PRO A 128 -6.57 20.86 -1.64
N MET A 129 -7.42 19.86 -1.43
CA MET A 129 -7.48 18.66 -2.25
C MET A 129 -8.75 18.58 -3.09
N GLN A 130 -9.62 19.59 -3.04
CA GLN A 130 -10.93 19.59 -3.70
C GLN A 130 -10.90 20.29 -5.08
N TRP A 131 -10.08 21.33 -5.28
CA TRP A 131 -9.94 22.02 -6.58
C TRP A 131 -9.15 21.23 -7.63
N ASP A 132 -8.01 20.64 -7.25
CA ASP A 132 -7.22 19.82 -8.18
C ASP A 132 -7.99 18.58 -8.64
N ARG A 133 -8.89 18.06 -7.78
CA ARG A 133 -9.85 16.99 -8.12
C ARG A 133 -11.03 17.47 -8.98
N LEU A 134 -11.51 18.70 -8.78
CA LEU A 134 -12.60 19.31 -9.54
C LEU A 134 -12.19 19.65 -10.98
N ALA A 135 -10.95 20.11 -11.17
CA ALA A 135 -10.44 20.59 -12.45
C ALA A 135 -10.31 19.50 -13.53
N ARG A 136 -10.63 18.23 -13.22
CA ARG A 136 -10.31 17.09 -14.11
C ARG A 136 -8.88 17.21 -14.61
N PHE A 137 -7.93 17.42 -13.69
CA PHE A 137 -6.59 16.86 -13.89
C PHE A 137 -6.78 15.34 -13.89
N SER A 138 -7.29 14.85 -15.00
CA SER A 138 -7.68 13.46 -15.20
C SER A 138 -6.49 12.77 -15.84
N PRO A 139 -6.22 11.53 -15.44
CA PRO A 139 -4.96 10.82 -15.63
C PRO A 139 -4.76 10.28 -17.05
N THR A 140 -5.10 11.06 -18.07
CA THR A 140 -4.90 10.73 -19.50
C THR A 140 -4.45 11.94 -20.32
N GLY A 141 -3.63 12.81 -19.74
CA GLY A 141 -3.08 13.97 -20.45
C GLY A 141 -1.76 14.46 -19.85
N SER A 142 -0.68 13.72 -20.13
CA SER A 142 0.75 14.11 -20.13
C SER A 142 1.40 14.83 -18.94
N ASP A 143 0.68 15.30 -17.92
CA ASP A 143 1.27 15.89 -16.72
C ASP A 143 0.90 15.06 -15.50
N SER A 144 1.85 14.22 -15.11
CA SER A 144 1.88 13.29 -13.99
C SER A 144 1.86 13.95 -12.60
N SER A 145 1.10 15.02 -12.39
CA SER A 145 1.20 15.85 -11.18
C SER A 145 0.23 15.51 -10.04
N PHE A 146 -0.26 14.27 -9.95
CA PHE A 146 -0.63 13.68 -8.63
C PHE A 146 0.61 13.17 -7.86
N GLU A 147 1.70 13.92 -7.99
CA GLU A 147 3.04 13.74 -7.38
C GLU A 147 3.08 13.91 -5.86
N THR A 148 1.94 13.99 -5.18
CA THR A 148 1.92 14.09 -3.71
C THR A 148 1.03 13.01 -3.12
N SER A 149 1.56 11.79 -3.06
CA SER A 149 1.13 10.78 -2.09
C SER A 149 2.00 10.96 -0.84
N PRO A 150 1.60 11.81 0.13
CA PRO A 150 2.52 12.42 1.08
C PRO A 150 3.20 11.50 2.12
N PRO A 151 2.77 10.25 2.44
CA PRO A 151 3.46 9.50 3.49
C PRO A 151 4.75 8.84 3.03
N VAL A 152 4.89 8.46 1.75
CA VAL A 152 6.08 7.73 1.28
C VAL A 152 7.26 8.68 1.09
N ASP A 153 7.02 9.89 0.58
CA ASP A 153 8.05 10.88 0.27
C ASP A 153 8.86 11.32 1.49
N VAL A 154 8.19 11.32 2.65
CA VAL A 154 8.76 11.72 3.93
C VAL A 154 9.23 10.53 4.76
N LEU A 155 8.80 9.30 4.44
CA LEU A 155 9.06 8.12 5.26
C LEU A 155 10.56 7.85 5.40
N GLY A 156 11.30 7.82 4.29
CA GLY A 156 12.76 7.63 4.31
C GLY A 156 13.48 8.69 5.15
N GLN A 157 13.03 9.94 5.07
CA GLN A 157 13.59 11.07 5.81
C GLN A 157 13.29 11.00 7.30
N ILE A 158 12.03 10.71 7.67
CA ILE A 158 11.59 10.59 9.07
C ILE A 158 12.36 9.46 9.77
N LEU A 159 12.48 8.29 9.15
CA LEU A 159 13.19 7.15 9.76
C LEU A 159 14.67 7.46 9.97
N SER A 160 15.35 8.01 8.96
CA SER A 160 16.75 8.40 9.07
C SER A 160 16.97 9.44 10.18
N LEU A 161 16.14 10.49 10.23
CA LEU A 161 16.28 11.55 11.22
C LEU A 161 15.92 11.12 12.65
N LEU A 162 14.95 10.23 12.84
CA LEU A 162 14.66 9.62 14.15
C LEU A 162 15.86 8.80 14.64
N GLY A 163 16.47 8.00 13.77
CA GLY A 163 17.70 7.27 14.06
C GLY A 163 18.84 8.20 14.49
N LYS A 164 19.05 9.29 13.75
CA LYS A 164 20.03 10.33 14.07
C LYS A 164 19.79 10.98 15.44
N ARG A 165 18.54 11.06 15.89
CA ARG A 165 18.16 11.57 17.21
C ARG A 165 18.30 10.54 18.33
N GLY A 166 18.77 9.33 18.02
CA GLY A 166 18.95 8.26 19.00
C GLY A 166 17.65 7.58 19.42
N VAL A 167 16.56 7.75 18.66
CA VAL A 167 15.30 7.03 18.90
C VAL A 167 15.52 5.55 18.59
N GLN A 168 14.93 4.68 19.41
CA GLN A 168 14.97 3.23 19.22
C GLN A 168 13.55 2.68 19.19
N LEU A 169 13.18 2.07 18.07
CA LEU A 169 11.88 1.44 17.91
C LEU A 169 11.94 -0.02 18.34
N THR A 170 10.80 -0.51 18.80
CA THR A 170 10.56 -1.93 19.15
C THR A 170 9.47 -2.54 18.27
N LYS A 171 8.53 -1.72 17.79
CA LYS A 171 7.44 -2.13 16.91
C LYS A 171 7.25 -1.14 15.78
N VAL A 172 7.21 -1.63 14.55
CA VAL A 172 6.97 -0.82 13.34
C VAL A 172 5.86 -1.43 12.50
N ASP A 173 4.88 -0.63 12.13
CA ASP A 173 3.78 -0.99 11.24
C ASP A 173 3.65 0.08 10.14
N ILE A 174 4.00 -0.28 8.91
CA ILE A 174 3.94 0.60 7.74
C ILE A 174 2.93 -0.02 6.77
N ASN A 175 1.87 0.71 6.46
CA ASN A 175 0.82 0.31 5.55
C ASN A 175 0.48 1.46 4.61
N ILE A 176 1.05 1.41 3.41
CA ILE A 176 1.01 2.49 2.43
C ILE A 176 0.43 2.01 1.09
N THR A 177 -0.21 2.91 0.37
CA THR A 177 -0.52 2.75 -1.05
C THR A 177 0.80 2.86 -1.84
N PRO A 178 1.00 2.08 -2.92
CA PRO A 178 2.16 2.27 -3.81
C PRO A 178 2.26 3.73 -4.28
N PRO A 179 3.41 4.41 -4.08
CA PRO A 179 3.63 5.77 -4.57
C PRO A 179 3.80 5.77 -6.10
N PRO A 180 3.76 6.94 -6.77
CA PRO A 180 4.16 7.05 -8.17
C PRO A 180 5.61 6.62 -8.42
N SER A 181 6.52 6.81 -7.46
CA SER A 181 7.92 6.38 -7.52
C SER A 181 8.42 5.93 -6.14
N PHE A 182 9.29 4.91 -6.10
CA PHE A 182 9.97 4.48 -4.86
C PHE A 182 11.26 5.25 -4.55
N GLU A 183 11.65 6.23 -5.36
CA GLU A 183 12.88 6.99 -5.18
C GLU A 183 12.99 7.62 -3.77
N ALA A 184 11.89 8.11 -3.22
CA ALA A 184 11.91 8.72 -1.89
C ALA A 184 12.15 7.74 -0.72
N LEU A 185 12.02 6.43 -0.96
CA LEU A 185 12.42 5.40 0.00
C LEU A 185 13.93 5.13 -0.03
N ARG A 186 14.63 5.57 -1.08
CA ARG A 186 16.07 5.38 -1.19
C ARG A 186 16.76 6.06 -0.01
N PRO A 187 17.61 5.35 0.74
CA PRO A 187 18.51 6.00 1.69
C PRO A 187 19.38 7.00 0.92
N THR A 188 19.25 8.29 1.23
CA THR A 188 19.91 9.38 0.49
C THR A 188 21.43 9.26 0.45
N ASN A 189 22.02 8.60 1.46
CA ASN A 189 23.43 8.23 1.52
C ASN A 189 23.66 7.08 2.53
N VAL A 190 24.93 6.65 2.66
CA VAL A 190 25.33 5.58 3.59
C VAL A 190 25.01 5.94 5.04
N GLU A 191 25.15 7.20 5.43
CA GLU A 191 24.85 7.67 6.79
C GLU A 191 23.36 7.50 7.10
N ALA A 192 22.46 7.93 6.19
CA ALA A 192 21.03 7.79 6.34
C ALA A 192 20.60 6.32 6.47
N ARG A 193 21.24 5.42 5.73
CA ARG A 193 21.06 3.98 5.91
C ARG A 193 21.47 3.56 7.33
N GLN A 194 22.66 3.95 7.79
CA GLN A 194 23.14 3.59 9.13
C GLN A 194 22.24 4.12 10.25
N GLU A 195 21.74 5.36 10.14
CA GLU A 195 20.80 5.91 11.10
C GLU A 195 19.47 5.14 11.10
N THR A 196 18.98 4.74 9.93
CA THR A 196 17.80 3.86 9.83
C THR A 196 18.07 2.50 10.50
N VAL A 197 19.23 1.88 10.27
CA VAL A 197 19.59 0.61 10.95
C VAL A 197 19.64 0.77 12.47
N LYS A 198 20.23 1.87 12.98
CA LYS A 198 20.23 2.17 14.42
C LYS A 198 18.82 2.30 15.00
N LEU A 199 17.91 2.96 14.27
CA LEU A 199 16.51 3.10 14.67
C LEU A 199 15.81 1.74 14.83
N PHE A 200 16.16 0.76 14.00
CA PHE A 200 15.53 -0.57 13.93
C PHE A 200 16.25 -1.66 14.75
N GLN A 201 17.37 -1.34 15.40
CA GLN A 201 18.22 -2.31 16.10
C GLN A 201 17.47 -3.20 17.13
N ASN A 202 16.44 -2.67 17.77
CA ASN A 202 15.65 -3.35 18.82
C ASN A 202 14.22 -3.72 18.37
N VAL A 203 13.93 -3.64 17.07
CA VAL A 203 12.61 -3.97 16.52
C VAL A 203 12.38 -5.47 16.55
N TRP A 204 11.38 -5.90 17.32
CA TRP A 204 10.94 -7.30 17.38
C TRP A 204 9.78 -7.59 16.43
N PHE A 205 8.96 -6.56 16.13
CA PHE A 205 7.84 -6.63 15.20
C PHE A 205 8.01 -5.64 14.04
N LEU A 206 8.00 -6.16 12.81
CA LEU A 206 7.92 -5.36 11.59
C LEU A 206 6.76 -5.84 10.74
N ARG A 207 5.86 -4.91 10.40
CA ARG A 207 4.91 -5.06 9.31
C ARG A 207 5.20 -3.99 8.27
N PHE A 208 5.38 -4.42 7.03
CA PHE A 208 5.53 -3.53 5.89
C PHE A 208 4.59 -4.00 4.77
N LYS A 209 3.64 -3.13 4.42
CA LYS A 209 2.61 -3.40 3.42
C LYS A 209 2.59 -2.31 2.37
N ILE A 210 2.66 -2.72 1.11
CA ILE A 210 2.35 -1.90 -0.05
C ILE A 210 1.13 -2.55 -0.71
N GLY A 211 -0.04 -2.01 -0.38
CA GLY A 211 -1.32 -2.58 -0.77
C GLY A 211 -2.10 -1.62 -1.67
N PRO A 212 -2.94 -2.14 -2.58
CA PRO A 212 -3.90 -1.30 -3.29
C PRO A 212 -4.85 -0.60 -2.30
N PRO A 213 -5.37 0.60 -2.65
CA PRO A 213 -6.17 1.41 -1.76
C PRO A 213 -7.51 0.74 -1.44
N ALA A 214 -7.90 0.71 -0.16
CA ALA A 214 -9.08 0.04 0.41
C ALA A 214 -10.29 -0.22 -0.51
N ASP A 215 -10.71 0.78 -1.29
CA ASP A 215 -11.89 0.75 -2.15
C ASP A 215 -11.69 0.05 -3.50
N TRP A 216 -10.49 -0.45 -3.81
CA TRP A 216 -10.21 -1.11 -5.09
C TRP A 216 -11.13 -2.33 -5.36
N ARG A 217 -11.55 -3.03 -4.30
CA ARG A 217 -12.48 -4.18 -4.39
C ARG A 217 -13.95 -3.78 -4.47
N ASN A 218 -14.26 -2.53 -4.13
CA ASN A 218 -15.60 -1.96 -4.21
C ASN A 218 -15.87 -1.30 -5.58
N HIS A 219 -14.87 -1.27 -6.47
CA HIS A 219 -15.07 -0.86 -7.85
C HIS A 219 -15.80 -1.97 -8.61
N ASP A 220 -16.85 -1.56 -9.32
CA ASP A 220 -17.67 -2.40 -10.18
C ASP A 220 -16.80 -3.29 -11.08
N PRO A 221 -16.97 -4.62 -11.08
CA PRO A 221 -16.28 -5.52 -11.99
C PRO A 221 -16.39 -5.11 -13.47
N GLU A 222 -17.49 -4.44 -13.86
CA GLU A 222 -17.64 -3.91 -15.22
C GLU A 222 -16.77 -2.66 -15.49
N LEU A 223 -16.44 -1.86 -14.47
CA LEU A 223 -15.46 -0.76 -14.57
C LEU A 223 -14.02 -1.29 -14.61
N LEU A 224 -13.75 -2.43 -13.99
CA LEU A 224 -12.45 -3.13 -14.08
C LEU A 224 -12.22 -3.77 -15.46
N ALA A 225 -13.31 -4.12 -16.16
CA ALA A 225 -13.27 -4.73 -17.49
C ALA A 225 -13.29 -3.71 -18.64
N ARG A 226 -13.80 -2.49 -18.40
CA ARG A 226 -13.70 -1.37 -19.34
C ARG A 226 -12.34 -0.71 -19.16
N ASP A 227 -11.44 -1.01 -20.09
CA ASP A 227 -10.15 -0.36 -20.38
C ASP A 227 -9.77 0.83 -19.47
N ASP A 228 -8.63 0.68 -18.77
CA ASP A 228 -7.82 1.66 -18.00
C ASP A 228 -7.74 1.48 -16.47
N VAL A 229 -8.62 0.71 -15.81
CA VAL A 229 -8.53 0.53 -14.34
C VAL A 229 -7.50 -0.55 -13.94
N ASN A 230 -7.23 -1.55 -14.77
CA ASN A 230 -6.08 -2.44 -14.57
C ASN A 230 -4.73 -1.77 -14.95
N ARG A 231 -4.75 -0.52 -15.41
CA ARG A 231 -3.56 0.33 -15.65
C ARG A 231 -3.34 1.38 -14.54
N ILE A 232 -3.97 1.24 -13.36
CA ILE A 232 -3.73 2.20 -12.26
C ILE A 232 -2.24 2.28 -11.92
N TRP A 233 -1.49 1.18 -12.07
CA TRP A 233 -0.06 1.15 -11.87
C TRP A 233 0.62 0.46 -13.04
N GLU A 234 1.48 1.20 -13.74
CA GLU A 234 2.41 0.58 -14.68
C GLU A 234 3.38 -0.32 -13.91
N PRO A 235 3.83 -1.42 -14.52
CA PRO A 235 4.89 -2.26 -13.98
C PRO A 235 6.12 -1.42 -13.60
N ARG A 236 6.67 -1.67 -12.41
CA ARG A 236 7.86 -0.97 -11.93
C ARG A 236 9.08 -1.34 -12.74
N SER A 237 9.90 -0.33 -13.02
CA SER A 237 11.23 -0.57 -13.54
C SER A 237 12.12 -1.28 -12.50
N GLU A 238 13.15 -2.00 -12.97
CA GLU A 238 14.14 -2.59 -12.07
C GLU A 238 14.82 -1.55 -11.17
N GLU A 239 14.99 -0.31 -11.65
CA GLU A 239 15.61 0.77 -10.88
C GLU A 239 14.71 1.24 -9.74
N GLU A 240 13.40 1.35 -9.96
CA GLU A 240 12.44 1.62 -8.88
C GLU A 240 12.43 0.51 -7.84
N LEU A 241 12.45 -0.76 -8.27
CA LEU A 241 12.49 -1.90 -7.36
C LEU A 241 13.78 -1.91 -6.52
N LYS A 242 14.92 -1.45 -7.05
CA LYS A 242 16.17 -1.30 -6.29
C LYS A 242 16.02 -0.28 -5.14
N HIS A 243 15.24 0.78 -5.31
CA HIS A 243 14.99 1.74 -4.23
C HIS A 243 14.20 1.10 -3.08
N LEU A 244 13.15 0.34 -3.40
CA LEU A 244 12.39 -0.42 -2.42
C LEU A 244 13.23 -1.52 -1.76
N ASP A 245 14.04 -2.25 -2.54
CA ASP A 245 14.93 -3.31 -2.05
C ASP A 245 15.95 -2.76 -1.05
N GLY A 246 16.61 -1.65 -1.37
CA GLY A 246 17.58 -1.00 -0.49
C GLY A 246 16.95 -0.46 0.80
N PHE A 247 15.69 0.02 0.72
CA PHE A 247 14.93 0.42 1.89
C PHE A 247 14.64 -0.77 2.81
N LEU A 248 14.10 -1.87 2.24
CA LEU A 248 13.84 -3.11 2.98
C LEU A 248 15.12 -3.70 3.57
N ASP A 249 16.26 -3.64 2.88
CA ASP A 249 17.54 -4.10 3.41
C ASP A 249 17.88 -3.43 4.74
N ALA A 250 17.62 -2.12 4.84
CA ALA A 250 17.85 -1.35 6.06
C ALA A 250 16.85 -1.68 7.17
N LEU A 251 15.56 -1.81 6.83
CA LEU A 251 14.52 -2.15 7.82
C LEU A 251 14.71 -3.54 8.43
N LEU A 252 15.20 -4.48 7.62
CA LEU A 252 15.43 -5.87 8.01
C LEU A 252 16.80 -6.11 8.66
N ASP A 253 17.65 -5.07 8.78
CA ASP A 253 18.99 -5.16 9.37
C ASP A 253 18.93 -5.12 10.90
N THR A 254 18.26 -6.10 11.49
CA THR A 254 18.08 -6.20 12.94
C THR A 254 18.12 -7.65 13.41
N LYS A 255 18.71 -7.87 14.60
CA LYS A 255 18.78 -9.19 15.23
C LYS A 255 17.62 -9.49 16.17
N SER A 256 16.82 -8.47 16.46
CA SER A 256 15.75 -8.55 17.45
C SER A 256 14.42 -9.04 16.86
N LEU A 257 14.33 -9.11 15.53
CA LEU A 257 13.08 -9.43 14.83
C LEU A 257 12.67 -10.88 15.09
N ASN A 258 11.48 -11.05 15.66
CA ASN A 258 10.83 -12.34 15.85
C ASN A 258 9.46 -12.41 15.16
N GLN A 259 8.94 -11.30 14.63
CA GLN A 259 7.73 -11.29 13.82
C GLN A 259 7.89 -10.35 12.62
N LEU A 260 7.73 -10.92 11.42
CA LEU A 260 7.82 -10.22 10.14
C LEU A 260 6.54 -10.42 9.34
N THR A 261 5.96 -9.31 8.88
CA THR A 261 4.86 -9.30 7.91
C THR A 261 5.25 -8.47 6.70
N LEU A 262 5.26 -9.10 5.52
CA LEU A 262 5.46 -8.43 4.23
C LEU A 262 4.24 -8.63 3.35
N ASP A 263 3.73 -7.54 2.76
CA ASP A 263 2.60 -7.58 1.84
C ASP A 263 2.91 -6.70 0.63
N PHE A 264 3.04 -7.31 -0.55
CA PHE A 264 3.34 -6.63 -1.81
C PHE A 264 2.22 -6.82 -2.84
N THR A 265 0.98 -6.86 -2.37
CA THR A 265 -0.21 -7.07 -3.23
C THR A 265 -0.23 -6.11 -4.42
N SER A 266 0.19 -4.85 -4.25
CA SER A 266 0.26 -3.91 -5.37
C SER A 266 1.21 -4.35 -6.47
N LEU A 267 2.41 -4.83 -6.13
CA LEU A 267 3.43 -5.26 -7.10
C LEU A 267 2.97 -6.49 -7.88
N MET A 268 2.26 -7.42 -7.23
CA MET A 268 1.64 -8.55 -7.93
C MET A 268 0.57 -8.10 -8.93
N HIS A 269 -0.25 -7.09 -8.60
CA HIS A 269 -1.25 -6.58 -9.54
C HIS A 269 -0.62 -5.80 -10.70
N GLU A 270 0.45 -5.05 -10.47
CA GLU A 270 1.22 -4.35 -11.50
C GLU A 270 1.72 -5.31 -12.60
N THR A 271 2.01 -6.56 -12.24
CA THR A 271 2.61 -7.55 -13.15
C THR A 271 1.62 -8.53 -13.77
N TYR A 272 0.33 -8.48 -13.39
CA TYR A 272 -0.69 -9.47 -13.76
C TYR A 272 -0.96 -9.57 -15.27
N LEU A 273 -0.69 -8.51 -16.04
CA LEU A 273 -1.10 -8.42 -17.44
C LEU A 273 -0.01 -8.72 -18.48
N ASN A 274 1.28 -8.58 -18.18
CA ASN A 274 2.32 -8.60 -19.23
C ASN A 274 3.71 -9.10 -18.80
N PHE A 275 3.88 -9.67 -17.61
CA PHE A 275 5.21 -10.00 -17.07
C PHE A 275 5.33 -11.44 -16.56
N SER A 276 6.56 -11.94 -16.53
CA SER A 276 6.88 -13.27 -16.04
C SER A 276 6.72 -13.32 -14.52
N VAL A 277 6.30 -14.49 -14.04
CA VAL A 277 6.30 -14.84 -12.62
C VAL A 277 7.67 -14.51 -12.03
N GLY A 278 7.73 -13.61 -11.04
CA GLY A 278 8.97 -13.33 -10.30
C GLY A 278 9.64 -11.99 -10.62
N ASP A 279 9.12 -11.21 -11.58
CA ASP A 279 9.77 -9.99 -12.06
C ASP A 279 9.89 -8.87 -11.01
N TRP A 280 9.11 -8.92 -9.93
CA TRP A 280 9.19 -7.99 -8.79
C TRP A 280 9.97 -8.56 -7.59
N TYR A 281 10.86 -9.54 -7.82
CA TYR A 281 11.71 -10.10 -6.77
C TYR A 281 12.63 -9.04 -6.14
N LEU A 282 12.61 -8.95 -4.81
CA LEU A 282 13.42 -8.04 -4.00
C LEU A 282 14.48 -8.86 -3.25
N PRO A 283 15.75 -8.92 -3.71
CA PRO A 283 16.77 -9.80 -3.14
C PRO A 283 17.01 -9.62 -1.62
N SER A 284 16.79 -8.42 -1.09
CA SER A 284 17.05 -8.07 0.30
C SER A 284 16.12 -8.77 1.31
N ILE A 285 14.96 -9.26 0.85
CA ILE A 285 14.01 -10.01 1.69
C ILE A 285 14.42 -11.48 1.85
N MET A 286 15.35 -11.99 1.03
CA MET A 286 15.91 -13.36 1.10
C MET A 286 17.40 -13.35 1.46
N LYS A 287 17.91 -12.22 1.96
CA LYS A 287 19.30 -12.10 2.41
C LYS A 287 19.52 -12.88 3.71
N PRO A 288 20.62 -13.64 3.86
CA PRO A 288 20.95 -14.31 5.12
C PRO A 288 21.04 -13.34 6.30
N ARG A 289 20.32 -13.60 7.39
CA ARG A 289 20.23 -12.72 8.56
C ARG A 289 20.17 -13.53 9.86
N GLN A 290 20.58 -12.89 10.96
CA GLN A 290 20.49 -13.48 12.30
C GLN A 290 19.20 -13.02 12.96
N TRP A 291 18.16 -13.85 12.92
CA TRP A 291 16.86 -13.53 13.54
C TRP A 291 16.80 -13.87 15.02
N ALA A 292 15.93 -13.17 15.75
CA ALA A 292 15.49 -13.65 17.05
C ALA A 292 14.58 -14.89 16.86
N ARG A 293 14.58 -15.79 17.85
CA ARG A 293 13.88 -17.07 17.77
C ARG A 293 12.80 -17.20 18.85
N PRO A 294 11.65 -17.81 18.53
CA PRO A 294 11.24 -18.27 17.19
C PRO A 294 10.88 -17.09 16.26
N LEU A 295 11.03 -17.29 14.93
CA LEU A 295 10.65 -16.30 13.92
C LEU A 295 9.26 -16.62 13.35
N LEU A 296 8.35 -15.65 13.37
CA LEU A 296 7.02 -15.73 12.81
C LEU A 296 6.97 -14.95 11.48
N LEU A 297 6.66 -15.65 10.38
CA LEU A 297 6.55 -15.06 9.04
C LEU A 297 5.10 -15.03 8.56
N LEU A 298 4.69 -13.86 8.04
CA LEU A 298 3.43 -13.66 7.33
C LEU A 298 3.73 -12.94 6.01
N PHE A 299 3.67 -13.66 4.90
CA PHE A 299 3.96 -13.12 3.58
C PHE A 299 2.71 -13.13 2.70
N HIS A 300 2.49 -12.03 2.00
CA HIS A 300 1.41 -11.88 1.04
C HIS A 300 1.93 -11.25 -0.24
N ALA A 301 1.71 -11.90 -1.39
CA ALA A 301 2.16 -11.41 -2.70
C ALA A 301 3.70 -11.20 -2.81
N VAL A 302 4.46 -11.98 -2.05
CA VAL A 302 5.93 -11.89 -1.99
C VAL A 302 6.57 -12.88 -2.97
N CYS A 303 7.60 -12.44 -3.68
CA CYS A 303 8.48 -13.30 -4.48
C CYS A 303 9.58 -13.91 -3.61
N ILE A 304 9.76 -15.23 -3.66
CA ILE A 304 10.76 -15.94 -2.87
C ILE A 304 11.79 -16.65 -3.75
N ASP A 305 12.94 -16.95 -3.14
CA ASP A 305 14.06 -17.68 -3.75
C ASP A 305 14.36 -18.89 -2.85
N SER A 306 13.94 -20.08 -3.28
CA SER A 306 14.08 -21.30 -2.47
C SER A 306 15.54 -21.61 -2.15
N THR A 307 16.45 -21.31 -3.08
CA THR A 307 17.90 -21.56 -2.95
C THR A 307 18.52 -20.77 -1.80
N ARG A 308 17.89 -19.64 -1.43
CA ARG A 308 18.32 -18.77 -0.32
C ARG A 308 17.50 -18.96 0.93
N LEU A 309 16.33 -19.60 0.85
CA LEU A 309 15.38 -19.71 1.95
C LEU A 309 16.02 -20.30 3.21
N ASN A 310 16.78 -21.40 3.10
CA ASN A 310 17.46 -22.00 4.26
C ASN A 310 18.45 -21.03 4.93
N SER A 311 19.25 -20.32 4.13
CA SER A 311 20.22 -19.33 4.63
C SER A 311 19.57 -18.06 5.19
N PHE A 312 18.44 -17.64 4.61
CA PHE A 312 17.60 -16.57 5.13
C PHE A 312 17.07 -16.94 6.51
N ILE A 313 16.52 -18.15 6.65
CA ILE A 313 15.96 -18.62 7.90
C ILE A 313 17.06 -18.80 8.93
N GLY A 314 18.14 -19.53 8.62
CA GLY A 314 19.17 -19.97 9.57
C GLY A 314 18.77 -21.21 10.38
N ASP A 315 19.56 -21.56 11.40
CA ASP A 315 19.48 -22.89 12.07
C ASP A 315 18.32 -23.11 13.06
N GLY A 316 17.55 -22.07 13.39
CA GLY A 316 16.51 -22.14 14.41
C GLY A 316 15.10 -22.43 13.88
N PRO A 317 14.16 -22.75 14.79
CA PRO A 317 12.76 -22.99 14.44
C PRO A 317 12.10 -21.75 13.84
N MET A 318 11.06 -21.99 13.06
CA MET A 318 10.27 -20.95 12.43
C MET A 318 8.80 -21.33 12.28
N HIS A 319 7.94 -20.31 12.31
CA HIS A 319 6.51 -20.44 12.15
C HIS A 319 6.06 -19.69 10.89
N PHE A 320 5.67 -20.43 9.86
CA PHE A 320 5.03 -19.90 8.66
C PHE A 320 3.54 -19.74 8.90
N ARG A 321 3.12 -18.60 9.42
CA ARG A 321 1.71 -18.44 9.81
C ARG A 321 0.79 -18.25 8.60
N GLU A 322 1.21 -17.48 7.62
CA GLU A 322 0.38 -17.21 6.44
C GLU A 322 1.26 -16.88 5.25
N PHE A 323 1.14 -17.70 4.20
CA PHE A 323 1.83 -17.56 2.93
C PHE A 323 0.75 -17.49 1.87
N LYS A 324 0.44 -16.27 1.42
CA LYS A 324 -0.64 -16.01 0.47
C LYS A 324 -0.09 -15.40 -0.81
N ASN A 325 -0.57 -15.80 -1.98
CA ASN A 325 -0.13 -15.27 -3.27
C ASN A 325 1.40 -15.30 -3.44
N ILE A 326 2.06 -16.31 -2.88
CA ILE A 326 3.53 -16.38 -2.89
C ILE A 326 3.99 -16.86 -4.26
N CYS A 327 4.99 -16.17 -4.79
CA CYS A 327 5.53 -16.40 -6.12
C CYS A 327 6.94 -16.98 -6.01
N MET A 328 7.19 -18.14 -6.60
CA MET A 328 8.55 -18.67 -6.71
C MET A 328 9.28 -17.95 -7.84
N ALA A 329 10.18 -17.03 -7.50
CA ALA A 329 10.95 -16.28 -8.47
C ALA A 329 12.21 -17.03 -8.91
N ARG A 330 12.80 -17.84 -8.02
CA ARG A 330 14.02 -18.61 -8.28
C ARG A 330 14.00 -19.93 -7.49
N GLY A 331 14.44 -21.00 -8.14
CA GLY A 331 14.44 -22.36 -7.58
C GLY A 331 13.03 -22.98 -7.61
N THR A 332 12.74 -23.88 -6.67
CA THR A 332 11.58 -24.77 -6.73
C THR A 332 10.73 -24.76 -5.46
N TRP A 333 9.44 -25.06 -5.60
CA TRP A 333 8.55 -25.29 -4.46
C TRP A 333 8.91 -26.55 -3.70
N THR A 334 9.46 -27.56 -4.38
CA THR A 334 9.98 -28.77 -3.74
C THR A 334 11.05 -28.42 -2.70
N GLU A 335 12.09 -27.68 -3.10
CA GLU A 335 13.16 -27.21 -2.21
C GLU A 335 12.60 -26.35 -1.07
N ALA A 336 11.70 -25.41 -1.39
CA ALA A 336 11.13 -24.53 -0.39
C ALA A 336 10.42 -25.33 0.70
N LEU A 337 9.55 -26.28 0.33
CA LEU A 337 8.81 -27.13 1.26
C LEU A 337 9.74 -28.01 2.11
N ASP A 338 10.79 -28.56 1.52
CA ASP A 338 11.77 -29.39 2.25
C ASP A 338 12.46 -28.55 3.35
N VAL A 339 12.85 -27.30 3.03
CA VAL A 339 13.37 -26.35 4.02
C VAL A 339 12.30 -25.98 5.06
N MET A 340 11.06 -25.71 4.63
CA MET A 340 9.97 -25.37 5.56
C MET A 340 9.72 -26.51 6.55
N ARG A 341 9.74 -27.75 6.08
CA ARG A 341 9.57 -28.97 6.86
C ARG A 341 10.71 -29.16 7.87
N GLU A 342 11.96 -29.00 7.44
CA GLU A 342 13.14 -29.12 8.32
C GLU A 342 13.08 -28.10 9.47
N LYS A 343 12.65 -26.86 9.17
CA LYS A 343 12.61 -25.75 10.14
C LYS A 343 11.30 -25.66 10.93
N TYR A 344 10.34 -26.55 10.66
CA TYR A 344 9.05 -26.55 11.32
C TYR A 344 9.17 -27.01 12.78
N ASP A 345 8.72 -26.16 13.71
CA ASP A 345 8.78 -26.47 15.14
C ASP A 345 7.55 -27.27 15.60
N LEU A 346 7.75 -28.57 15.82
CA LEU A 346 6.72 -29.47 16.35
C LEU A 346 6.35 -29.17 17.81
N SER A 347 7.24 -28.53 18.59
CA SER A 347 7.02 -28.29 20.03
C SER A 347 6.03 -27.16 20.32
N ALA A 348 5.80 -26.26 19.36
CA ALA A 348 4.84 -25.17 19.49
C ALA A 348 3.37 -25.65 19.53
N TYR A 349 3.10 -26.91 19.18
CA TYR A 349 1.76 -27.52 19.24
C TYR A 349 1.38 -28.08 20.62
N ASP A 350 2.34 -28.30 21.51
CA ASP A 350 2.09 -28.75 22.89
C ASP A 350 1.74 -27.58 23.85
N ALA A 351 1.78 -26.34 23.34
CA ALA A 351 1.36 -25.17 24.10
C ALA A 351 -0.18 -25.15 24.27
N PRO A 352 -0.71 -24.72 25.44
CA PRO A 352 -2.15 -24.61 25.67
C PRO A 352 -2.84 -23.83 24.55
N LYS A 353 -4.02 -24.31 24.12
CA LYS A 353 -4.88 -23.77 23.04
C LYS A 353 -5.26 -22.27 23.15
N THR A 354 -4.75 -21.54 24.13
CA THR A 354 -4.97 -20.11 24.37
C THR A 354 -3.88 -19.20 23.82
N SER A 355 -2.78 -19.73 23.28
CA SER A 355 -1.78 -18.92 22.55
C SER A 355 -1.58 -19.46 21.14
N PHE A 356 -2.23 -18.81 20.17
CA PHE A 356 -2.06 -19.05 18.73
C PHE A 356 -2.43 -20.46 18.25
N THR A 357 -3.72 -20.72 18.05
CA THR A 357 -4.16 -21.75 17.07
C THR A 357 -3.72 -21.29 15.69
N ALA A 358 -2.49 -21.62 15.31
CA ALA A 358 -1.88 -21.26 14.05
C ALA A 358 -2.52 -22.10 12.93
N THR A 359 -3.58 -21.56 12.35
CA THR A 359 -3.93 -21.86 10.95
C THR A 359 -2.76 -21.38 10.12
N HIS A 360 -1.86 -22.30 9.79
CA HIS A 360 -0.81 -22.06 8.80
C HIS A 360 -1.47 -22.26 7.44
N SER A 361 -1.49 -21.23 6.60
CA SER A 361 -2.09 -21.30 5.27
C SER A 361 -1.03 -21.11 4.19
N LEU A 362 -1.05 -22.00 3.20
CA LEU A 362 -0.37 -21.84 1.91
C LEU A 362 -1.47 -21.62 0.88
N PHE A 363 -1.63 -20.38 0.43
CA PHE A 363 -2.77 -19.96 -0.36
C PHE A 363 -2.32 -19.32 -1.68
N ASP A 364 -2.90 -19.75 -2.80
CA ASP A 364 -2.62 -19.24 -4.15
C ASP A 364 -1.11 -19.14 -4.46
N LEU A 365 -0.39 -20.26 -4.34
CA LEU A 365 1.03 -20.32 -4.72
C LEU A 365 1.18 -20.14 -6.24
N ARG A 366 2.33 -19.63 -6.70
CA ARG A 366 2.63 -19.39 -8.12
C ARG A 366 4.09 -19.70 -8.45
N GLY A 367 4.36 -19.90 -9.73
CA GLY A 367 5.71 -20.12 -10.26
C GLY A 367 6.28 -21.51 -10.06
N ALA A 368 7.41 -21.77 -10.73
CA ALA A 368 8.07 -23.08 -10.78
C ALA A 368 7.07 -24.21 -11.08
N GLU A 369 7.02 -25.26 -10.26
CA GLU A 369 6.15 -26.43 -10.44
C GLU A 369 4.67 -26.07 -10.56
N VAL A 370 4.21 -24.99 -9.90
CA VAL A 370 2.78 -24.61 -9.92
C VAL A 370 2.32 -24.27 -11.34
N GLY A 371 3.20 -23.75 -12.20
CA GLY A 371 2.87 -23.46 -13.59
C GLY A 371 2.59 -24.70 -14.45
N LEU A 372 2.90 -25.90 -13.94
CA LEU A 372 2.71 -27.18 -14.61
C LEU A 372 1.50 -27.96 -14.08
N MET A 373 0.95 -27.53 -12.95
CA MET A 373 -0.15 -28.19 -12.27
C MET A 373 -1.48 -27.67 -12.81
N ASP A 374 -2.43 -28.58 -13.07
CA ASP A 374 -3.81 -28.18 -13.34
C ASP A 374 -4.54 -27.70 -12.07
N ASP A 375 -5.75 -27.15 -12.22
CA ASP A 375 -6.51 -26.59 -11.10
C ASP A 375 -6.84 -27.63 -10.01
N ASP A 376 -7.07 -28.88 -10.38
CA ASP A 376 -7.39 -29.97 -9.45
C ASP A 376 -6.13 -30.39 -8.67
N GLU A 377 -4.99 -30.48 -9.35
CA GLU A 377 -3.68 -30.73 -8.75
C GLU A 377 -3.28 -29.62 -7.78
N GLN A 378 -3.48 -28.35 -8.17
CA GLN A 378 -3.23 -27.19 -7.30
C GLN A 378 -4.12 -27.23 -6.06
N HIS A 379 -5.42 -27.47 -6.23
CA HIS A 379 -6.37 -27.57 -5.13
C HIS A 379 -6.07 -28.72 -4.16
N ALA A 380 -5.54 -29.84 -4.66
CA ALA A 380 -5.10 -30.96 -3.83
C ALA A 380 -3.81 -30.65 -3.05
N ALA A 381 -2.94 -29.81 -3.59
CA ALA A 381 -1.65 -29.47 -2.99
C ALA A 381 -1.74 -28.34 -1.96
N PHE A 382 -2.42 -27.24 -2.28
CA PHE A 382 -2.50 -26.01 -1.46
C PHE A 382 -3.87 -25.30 -1.59
N GLU A 383 -4.10 -24.31 -0.75
CA GLU A 383 -5.38 -23.61 -0.62
C GLU A 383 -5.56 -22.65 -1.80
N THR A 384 -6.74 -22.64 -2.45
CA THR A 384 -6.98 -21.79 -3.63
C THR A 384 -8.23 -20.93 -3.47
N THR A 385 -8.23 -19.70 -4.00
CA THR A 385 -9.39 -18.78 -3.96
C THR A 385 -10.66 -19.37 -4.58
N ILE A 386 -10.51 -20.37 -5.46
CA ILE A 386 -11.60 -20.97 -6.24
C ILE A 386 -12.46 -21.94 -5.40
N SER A 387 -12.02 -22.32 -4.20
CA SER A 387 -12.65 -23.42 -3.44
C SER A 387 -12.85 -23.09 -1.95
N GLY A 388 -14.11 -22.84 -1.56
CA GLY A 388 -14.49 -22.54 -0.18
C GLY A 388 -14.47 -23.73 0.80
N ARG A 389 -13.66 -24.77 0.56
CA ARG A 389 -13.55 -25.94 1.44
C ARG A 389 -12.14 -26.04 2.05
N PRO A 390 -12.02 -26.06 3.39
CA PRO A 390 -10.75 -26.32 4.06
C PRO A 390 -10.47 -27.83 4.00
N SER A 391 -9.96 -28.33 2.87
CA SER A 391 -9.58 -29.73 2.75
C SER A 391 -8.06 -29.87 2.80
N THR A 392 -7.54 -30.26 3.97
CA THR A 392 -6.44 -31.24 4.09
C THR A 392 -5.32 -31.15 3.05
N LEU A 393 -4.68 -29.99 2.95
CA LEU A 393 -3.71 -29.68 1.90
C LEU A 393 -2.41 -30.48 2.08
N ARG A 394 -1.98 -31.20 1.04
CA ARG A 394 -0.80 -32.08 1.09
C ARG A 394 0.47 -31.33 1.43
N ALA A 395 0.65 -30.11 0.93
CA ALA A 395 1.83 -29.29 1.22
C ALA A 395 1.95 -28.99 2.72
N TYR A 396 0.84 -28.65 3.37
CA TYR A 396 0.84 -28.37 4.80
C TYR A 396 1.10 -29.62 5.64
N ARG A 397 0.47 -30.74 5.28
CA ARG A 397 0.72 -32.04 5.93
C ARG A 397 2.18 -32.46 5.80
N TYR A 398 2.79 -32.21 4.64
CA TYR A 398 4.19 -32.49 4.40
C TYR A 398 5.10 -31.67 5.33
N ILE A 399 4.89 -30.35 5.42
CA ILE A 399 5.66 -29.47 6.32
C ILE A 399 5.56 -29.92 7.79
N LYS A 400 4.38 -30.41 8.19
CA LYS A 400 4.11 -30.89 9.55
C LYS A 400 4.62 -32.29 9.86
N HIS A 401 5.28 -32.96 8.92
CA HIS A 401 5.67 -34.37 9.05
C HIS A 401 4.49 -35.33 9.23
N GLU A 402 3.30 -34.98 8.73
CA GLU A 402 2.11 -35.86 8.75
C GLU A 402 2.08 -36.81 7.52
N THR A 403 2.83 -36.49 6.47
CA THR A 403 3.03 -37.33 5.27
C THR A 403 4.46 -37.15 4.77
N GLU A 404 5.05 -38.17 4.15
CA GLU A 404 6.38 -38.09 3.52
C GLU A 404 6.36 -37.55 2.09
N ASP A 405 5.17 -37.42 1.49
CA ASP A 405 5.02 -37.07 0.08
C ASP A 405 4.97 -35.55 -0.11
N ASN A 406 6.04 -34.99 -0.68
CA ASN A 406 6.05 -33.60 -1.15
C ASN A 406 5.20 -33.50 -2.43
N PRO A 407 4.10 -32.71 -2.45
CA PRO A 407 3.18 -32.68 -3.57
C PRO A 407 3.75 -32.07 -4.86
N PHE A 408 4.86 -31.32 -4.78
CA PHE A 408 5.49 -30.69 -5.95
C PHE A 408 6.53 -31.57 -6.64
N ARG A 409 7.07 -32.57 -5.94
CA ARG A 409 8.14 -33.44 -6.43
C ARG A 409 7.85 -34.15 -7.76
N PRO A 410 6.60 -34.58 -8.08
CA PRO A 410 6.28 -35.14 -9.41
C PRO A 410 6.51 -34.17 -10.58
N PHE A 411 6.47 -32.85 -10.32
CA PHE A 411 6.58 -31.81 -11.34
C PHE A 411 7.99 -31.22 -11.44
N GLU A 412 8.87 -31.50 -10.47
CA GLU A 412 10.24 -30.96 -10.37
C GLU A 412 11.08 -31.22 -11.63
N GLN A 413 10.92 -32.39 -12.26
CA GLN A 413 11.67 -32.79 -13.46
C GLN A 413 11.38 -31.95 -14.70
N HIS A 414 10.38 -31.07 -14.62
CA HIS A 414 9.87 -30.28 -15.72
C HIS A 414 10.05 -28.76 -15.52
N VAL A 415 10.65 -28.35 -14.40
CA VAL A 415 11.04 -26.96 -14.15
C VAL A 415 12.41 -26.71 -14.80
N VAL A 416 12.49 -25.77 -15.74
CA VAL A 416 13.72 -25.39 -16.46
C VAL A 416 14.41 -24.21 -15.79
#